data_AF-A0A935W3Y0-F1
#
_entry.id   AF-A0A935W3Y0-F1
#
_cell.length_a   1.000
_cell.length_b   1.000
_cell.length_c   1.000
_cell.angle_alpha   90.00
_cell.angle_beta   90.00
_cell.angle_gamma   90.00
#
_symmetry.space_group_name_H-M   'P 1'
#
loop_
_entity.id
_entity.type
_entity.pdbx_description
1 polymer ?
#
loop_
_entity_poly.entity_id
_entity_poly.type
_entity_poly.pdbx_seq_one_letter_code
_entity_poly.pdbx_strand_id
1 'polypeptide(L)'
;MIQDSPCSKFSALVAFVLTATLPFAAIGQTYKCKTPTGGTTFSDVPCPGGMRQEQVAPRDAPAYSAPQDSNARMLTAKVAEALGSGDFGRAKGLAVTTEHWQMISNAENGLRQPTTGRTDADLRAESKNSRECKEAQQSYDVEASSIRKDGAQINAAKRRMYSVCGMTEPTVIENKTVINDRPAARRTTFCTPTGGGNMVCN
;
A
#
# COMPACT_ATOMS: atom_id res chain seq x y z
N MET A 1 -35.60 -26.84 2.06
CA MET A 1 -34.53 -25.91 2.44
C MET A 1 -34.45 -24.84 1.37
N ILE A 2 -34.89 -23.64 1.76
CA ILE A 2 -34.43 -22.29 1.35
C ILE A 2 -34.60 -21.88 -0.12
N GLN A 3 -35.17 -20.73 -0.51
CA GLN A 3 -36.14 -19.76 0.03
C GLN A 3 -36.37 -18.79 -1.12
N ASP A 4 -37.56 -18.79 -1.72
CA ASP A 4 -37.98 -17.80 -2.71
C ASP A 4 -37.99 -16.39 -2.11
N SER A 5 -37.35 -15.43 -2.79
CA SER A 5 -37.39 -14.01 -2.41
C SER A 5 -38.41 -13.27 -3.26
N PRO A 6 -39.50 -12.72 -2.68
CA PRO A 6 -40.44 -11.87 -3.39
C PRO A 6 -39.93 -10.43 -3.51
N CYS A 7 -40.15 -9.84 -4.69
CA CYS A 7 -40.05 -8.42 -4.99
C CYS A 7 -40.76 -7.57 -3.91
N SER A 8 -39.97 -6.90 -3.09
CA SER A 8 -40.46 -5.88 -2.14
C SER A 8 -40.57 -4.54 -2.86
N LYS A 9 -41.80 -4.21 -3.27
CA LYS A 9 -42.22 -2.85 -3.61
C LYS A 9 -42.47 -2.11 -2.29
N PHE A 10 -41.58 -1.22 -1.86
CA PHE A 10 -41.90 -0.24 -0.83
C PHE A 10 -41.31 1.14 -1.13
N SER A 11 -42.23 2.05 -1.41
CA SER A 11 -42.25 3.46 -1.04
C SER A 11 -40.99 4.30 -1.22
N ALA A 12 -40.93 4.95 -2.38
CA ALA A 12 -40.30 6.25 -2.53
C ALA A 12 -41.15 7.32 -1.84
N LEU A 13 -40.66 7.87 -0.72
CA LEU A 13 -40.84 9.25 -0.23
C LEU A 13 -40.39 9.32 1.23
N VAL A 14 -39.11 9.59 1.46
CA VAL A 14 -38.63 10.08 2.75
C VAL A 14 -38.15 11.50 2.52
N ALA A 15 -38.96 12.44 3.01
CA ALA A 15 -38.70 13.86 3.02
C ALA A 15 -37.37 14.14 3.75
N PHE A 16 -36.46 14.80 3.04
CA PHE A 16 -35.20 15.30 3.58
C PHE A 16 -35.51 16.54 4.44
N VAL A 17 -35.80 16.34 5.71
CA VAL A 17 -35.95 17.42 6.70
C VAL A 17 -34.57 17.95 7.04
N LEU A 18 -34.23 19.10 6.48
CA LEU A 18 -33.01 19.87 6.74
C LEU A 18 -33.08 20.45 8.16
N THR A 19 -32.53 19.75 9.16
CA THR A 19 -32.33 20.29 10.52
C THR A 19 -31.07 21.16 10.54
N ALA A 20 -31.26 22.47 10.48
CA ALA A 20 -30.21 23.44 10.72
C ALA A 20 -29.81 23.45 12.21
N THR A 21 -28.72 22.77 12.56
CA THR A 21 -28.09 22.88 13.88
C THR A 21 -27.27 24.17 13.95
N LEU A 22 -27.87 25.22 14.51
CA LEU A 22 -27.15 26.44 14.89
C LEU A 22 -26.18 26.11 16.03
N PRO A 23 -24.86 26.38 15.91
CA PRO A 23 -23.94 26.25 17.02
C PRO A 23 -24.16 27.42 17.99
N PHE A 24 -24.79 27.15 19.14
CA PHE A 24 -24.76 28.07 20.26
C PHE A 24 -23.32 28.15 20.77
N ALA A 25 -22.67 29.30 20.56
CA ALA A 25 -21.39 29.61 21.20
C ALA A 25 -21.64 29.79 22.70
N ALA A 26 -21.52 28.70 23.47
CA ALA A 26 -21.48 28.76 24.92
C ALA A 26 -20.17 29.43 25.34
N ILE A 27 -20.25 30.71 25.71
CA ILE A 27 -19.12 31.46 26.27
C ILE A 27 -18.96 30.99 27.72
N GLY A 28 -18.24 29.89 27.92
CA GLY A 28 -17.96 29.34 29.25
C GLY A 28 -17.07 30.30 30.04
N GLN A 29 -17.59 30.91 31.10
CA GLN A 29 -16.77 31.68 32.04
C GLN A 29 -16.01 30.70 32.93
N THR A 30 -14.71 30.56 32.71
CA THR A 30 -13.83 29.76 33.57
C THR A 30 -13.45 30.55 34.81
N TYR A 31 -13.71 29.99 36.00
CA TYR A 31 -13.34 30.60 37.27
C TYR A 31 -12.02 30.04 37.77
N LYS A 32 -11.13 30.93 38.24
CA LYS A 32 -9.89 30.53 38.91
C LYS A 32 -10.13 30.51 40.42
N CYS A 33 -10.09 29.31 40.99
CA CYS A 33 -10.24 29.08 42.42
C CYS A 33 -8.87 28.94 43.08
N LYS A 34 -8.60 29.75 44.11
CA LYS A 34 -7.40 29.61 44.95
C LYS A 34 -7.76 28.89 46.24
N THR A 35 -7.09 27.78 46.53
CA THR A 35 -7.22 27.06 47.80
C THR A 35 -6.44 27.79 48.89
N PRO A 36 -6.84 27.67 50.18
CA PRO A 36 -6.09 28.25 51.30
C PRO A 36 -4.67 27.68 51.44
N THR A 37 -4.40 26.51 50.87
CA THR A 37 -3.07 25.89 50.77
C THR A 37 -2.20 26.47 49.66
N GLY A 38 -2.68 27.44 48.88
CA GLY A 38 -1.95 28.09 47.80
C GLY A 38 -2.08 27.41 46.43
N GLY A 39 -2.89 26.37 46.29
CA GLY A 39 -3.18 25.71 45.02
C GLY A 39 -4.13 26.52 44.14
N THR A 40 -3.98 26.39 42.82
CA THR A 40 -4.88 27.02 41.84
C THR A 40 -5.58 25.96 41.01
N THR A 41 -6.92 25.98 41.00
CA THR A 41 -7.75 25.11 40.16
C THR A 41 -8.67 25.95 39.29
N PHE A 42 -8.89 25.50 38.05
CA PHE A 42 -9.83 26.12 37.12
C PHE A 42 -11.11 25.30 37.08
N SER A 43 -12.25 25.97 37.20
CA SER A 43 -13.54 25.30 37.20
C SER A 43 -14.57 26.09 36.41
N ASP A 44 -15.43 25.40 35.69
CA ASP A 44 -16.55 25.98 34.94
C ASP A 44 -17.74 26.33 35.85
N VAL A 45 -17.64 26.01 37.15
CA VAL A 45 -18.63 26.38 38.18
C VAL A 45 -18.01 27.35 39.19
N PRO A 46 -18.83 28.22 39.83
CA PRO A 46 -18.36 29.12 40.88
C PRO A 46 -17.63 28.37 42.00
N CYS A 47 -16.57 28.97 42.54
CA CYS A 47 -15.75 28.32 43.56
C CYS A 47 -16.58 28.02 44.82
N PRO A 48 -16.43 26.83 45.42
CA PRO A 48 -17.11 26.49 46.67
C PRO A 48 -16.67 27.42 47.80
N GLY A 49 -17.58 27.68 48.75
CA GLY A 49 -17.36 28.61 49.86
C GLY A 49 -16.08 28.31 50.64
N GLY A 50 -15.26 29.34 50.84
CA GLY A 50 -13.93 29.23 51.48
C GLY A 50 -12.75 29.34 50.52
N MET A 51 -12.99 29.29 49.21
CA MET A 51 -11.96 29.58 48.19
C MET A 51 -12.06 31.02 47.69
N ARG A 52 -10.92 31.65 47.42
CA ARG A 52 -10.90 33.01 46.87
C ARG A 52 -11.09 32.93 45.36
N GLN A 53 -12.23 33.42 44.88
CA GLN A 53 -12.53 33.54 43.45
C GLN A 53 -11.86 34.80 42.90
N GLU A 54 -11.04 34.61 41.88
CA GLU A 54 -10.46 35.72 41.11
C GLU A 54 -11.09 35.65 39.71
N GLN A 55 -11.91 36.66 39.38
CA GLN A 55 -12.50 36.73 38.05
C GLN A 55 -11.39 37.03 37.07
N VAL A 56 -10.98 36.01 36.32
CA VAL A 56 -10.09 36.19 35.20
C VAL A 56 -10.96 36.82 34.13
N ALA A 57 -10.98 38.16 34.07
CA ALA A 57 -11.38 38.83 32.84
C ALA A 57 -10.60 38.15 31.70
N PRO A 58 -11.19 37.93 30.52
CA PRO A 58 -10.45 37.47 29.36
C PRO A 58 -9.34 38.50 29.11
N ARG A 59 -8.21 38.25 29.77
CA ARG A 59 -7.01 39.04 29.66
C ARG A 59 -6.62 38.77 28.24
N ASP A 60 -6.76 39.78 27.39
CA ASP A 60 -6.34 39.75 26.00
C ASP A 60 -5.13 38.84 25.95
N ALA A 61 -5.32 37.65 25.38
CA ALA A 61 -4.21 36.74 25.14
C ALA A 61 -3.13 37.64 24.55
N PRO A 62 -1.85 37.56 25.00
CA PRO A 62 -0.82 38.39 24.42
C PRO A 62 -0.99 38.24 22.92
N ALA A 63 -1.37 39.34 22.27
CA ALA A 63 -1.57 39.34 20.85
C ALA A 63 -0.21 38.90 20.33
N TYR A 64 -0.10 37.63 19.96
CA TYR A 64 0.93 37.17 19.05
C TYR A 64 0.66 38.03 17.84
N SER A 65 1.33 39.18 17.81
CA SER A 65 1.37 40.05 16.66
C SER A 65 1.92 39.10 15.60
N ALA A 66 1.04 38.68 14.69
CA ALA A 66 1.43 37.85 13.57
C ALA A 66 2.71 38.48 13.02
N PRO A 67 3.83 37.73 12.98
CA PRO A 67 5.10 38.29 12.59
C PRO A 67 4.91 38.99 11.25
N GLN A 68 5.33 40.26 11.18
CA GLN A 68 5.23 41.12 10.01
C GLN A 68 5.41 40.28 8.72
N ASP A 69 4.40 40.29 7.86
CA ASP A 69 4.25 39.39 6.69
C ASP A 69 5.51 39.29 5.81
N SER A 70 6.35 40.31 5.82
CA SER A 70 7.65 40.34 5.13
C SER A 70 8.59 39.22 5.59
N ASN A 71 8.71 38.99 6.89
CA ASN A 71 9.58 37.96 7.45
C ASN A 71 9.00 36.57 7.21
N ALA A 72 7.68 36.41 7.32
CA ALA A 72 7.00 35.15 7.04
C ALA A 72 7.22 34.70 5.58
N ARG A 73 7.03 35.60 4.61
CA ARG A 73 7.27 35.32 3.19
C ARG A 73 8.72 34.97 2.89
N MET A 74 9.68 35.65 3.54
CA MET A 74 11.10 35.33 3.38
C MET A 74 11.43 33.95 3.94
N LEU A 75 10.86 33.57 5.09
CA LEU A 75 11.03 32.24 5.66
C LEU A 75 10.42 31.17 4.75
N THR A 76 9.24 31.42 4.18
CA THR A 76 8.61 30.52 3.20
C THR A 76 9.50 30.28 1.99
N ALA A 77 10.12 31.34 1.44
CA ALA A 77 11.04 31.21 0.31
C ALA A 77 12.28 30.37 0.65
N LYS A 78 12.88 30.58 1.84
CA LYS A 78 14.05 29.80 2.29
C LYS A 78 13.71 28.34 2.59
N VAL A 79 12.53 28.08 3.13
CA VAL A 79 12.03 26.70 3.33
C VAL A 79 11.84 26.04 1.96
N ALA A 80 11.22 26.72 0.99
CA ALA A 80 11.07 26.18 -0.36
C ALA A 80 12.41 25.93 -1.07
N GLU A 81 13.39 26.83 -0.91
CA GLU A 81 14.75 26.65 -1.43
C GLU A 81 15.44 25.42 -0.83
N ALA A 82 15.40 25.25 0.50
CA ALA A 82 15.99 24.11 1.20
C ALA A 82 15.30 22.79 0.82
N LEU A 83 13.99 22.80 0.59
CA LEU A 83 13.26 21.65 0.07
C LEU A 83 13.67 21.30 -1.37
N GLY A 84 13.88 22.30 -2.24
CA GLY A 84 14.36 22.11 -3.60
C GLY A 84 15.76 21.51 -3.69
N SER A 85 16.62 21.77 -2.69
CA SER A 85 17.94 21.15 -2.59
C SER A 85 17.95 19.78 -1.88
N GLY A 86 16.80 19.30 -1.39
CA GLY A 86 16.69 18.06 -0.63
C GLY A 86 17.26 18.11 0.80
N ASP A 87 17.54 19.31 1.33
CA ASP A 87 18.11 19.49 2.67
C ASP A 87 17.00 19.66 3.72
N PHE A 88 16.38 18.54 4.08
CA PHE A 88 15.29 18.51 5.06
C PHE A 88 15.72 18.96 6.46
N GLY A 89 16.99 18.77 6.82
CA GLY A 89 17.54 19.22 8.11
C GLY A 89 17.49 20.74 8.21
N ARG A 90 17.96 21.42 7.16
CA ARG A 90 17.90 22.88 7.05
C ARG A 90 16.46 23.38 6.96
N ALA A 91 15.59 22.72 6.21
CA ALA A 91 14.18 23.10 6.10
C ALA A 91 13.44 23.03 7.44
N LYS A 92 13.64 21.96 8.23
CA LYS A 92 13.04 21.78 9.57
C LYS A 92 13.52 22.85 10.56
N GLY A 93 14.78 23.28 10.46
CA GLY A 93 15.31 24.37 11.29
C GLY A 93 14.73 25.76 10.97
N LEU A 94 14.18 25.96 9.76
CA LEU A 94 13.58 27.22 9.32
C LEU A 94 12.05 27.25 9.51
N ALA A 95 11.43 26.12 9.84
CA ALA A 95 9.98 25.99 9.96
C ALA A 95 9.47 26.53 11.29
N VAL A 96 8.93 27.75 11.26
CA VAL A 96 8.32 28.40 12.43
C VAL A 96 6.79 28.28 12.46
N THR A 97 6.15 28.09 11.31
CA THR A 97 4.70 28.07 11.18
C THR A 97 4.19 26.70 10.78
N THR A 98 2.91 26.43 11.05
CA THR A 98 2.25 25.17 10.70
C THR A 98 2.33 24.88 9.20
N GLU A 99 2.23 25.92 8.37
CA GLU A 99 2.30 25.82 6.91
C GLU A 99 3.69 25.34 6.45
N HIS A 100 4.77 25.82 7.09
CA HIS A 100 6.13 25.35 6.79
C HIS A 100 6.30 23.86 7.13
N TRP A 101 5.78 23.40 8.27
CA TRP A 101 5.81 21.99 8.65
C TRP A 101 5.01 21.11 7.68
N GLN A 102 3.87 21.62 7.18
CA GLN A 102 3.07 20.92 6.19
C GLN A 102 3.81 20.78 4.85
N MET A 103 4.51 21.83 4.38
CA MET A 103 5.35 21.75 3.18
C MET A 103 6.47 20.72 3.33
N ILE A 104 7.14 20.68 4.48
CA ILE A 104 8.21 19.72 4.74
C ILE A 104 7.67 18.29 4.76
N SER A 105 6.54 18.05 5.45
CA SER A 105 5.90 16.74 5.51
C SER A 105 5.50 16.25 4.11
N ASN A 106 4.90 17.12 3.29
CA ASN A 106 4.53 16.79 1.92
C ASN A 106 5.76 16.46 1.07
N ALA A 107 6.84 17.22 1.18
CA ALA A 107 8.08 16.96 0.45
C ALA A 107 8.78 15.66 0.91
N GLU A 108 8.79 15.37 2.22
CA GLU A 108 9.35 14.13 2.77
C GLU A 108 8.55 12.91 2.31
N ASN A 109 7.22 13.00 2.29
CA ASN A 109 6.35 11.94 1.77
C ASN A 109 6.45 11.80 0.24
N GLY A 110 6.60 12.91 -0.48
CA GLY A 110 6.78 12.92 -1.94
C GLY A 110 8.12 12.35 -2.41
N LEU A 111 9.15 12.29 -1.56
CA LEU A 111 10.37 11.52 -1.84
C LEU A 111 10.25 10.04 -1.48
N ARG A 112 9.42 9.71 -0.48
CA ARG A 112 9.12 8.31 -0.13
C ARG A 112 8.22 7.66 -1.17
N GLN A 113 7.41 8.44 -1.87
CA GLN A 113 6.77 8.00 -3.10
C GLN A 113 7.76 8.19 -4.25
N PRO A 114 8.13 7.12 -4.99
CA PRO A 114 8.94 7.29 -6.19
C PRO A 114 8.23 8.26 -7.13
N THR A 115 8.81 9.45 -7.30
CA THR A 115 8.33 10.58 -8.08
C THR A 115 8.53 10.34 -9.59
N THR A 116 8.21 9.12 -10.00
CA THR A 116 8.00 8.71 -11.39
C THR A 116 6.84 7.74 -11.31
N GLY A 117 5.68 8.11 -11.83
CA GLY A 117 4.41 7.38 -11.71
C GLY A 117 4.35 6.01 -12.39
N ARG A 118 5.43 5.23 -12.31
CA ARG A 118 5.50 3.83 -12.67
C ARG A 118 6.14 3.10 -11.51
N THR A 119 5.32 2.36 -10.78
CA THR A 119 5.82 1.41 -9.79
C THR A 119 6.59 0.29 -10.51
N ASP A 120 7.45 -0.46 -9.80
CA ASP A 120 8.06 -1.68 -10.35
C ASP A 120 7.01 -2.66 -10.92
N ALA A 121 5.79 -2.66 -10.36
CA ALA A 121 4.68 -3.45 -10.88
C ALA A 121 4.21 -2.96 -12.26
N ASP A 122 4.16 -1.64 -12.48
CA ASP A 122 3.80 -1.04 -13.77
C ASP A 122 4.90 -1.31 -14.82
N LEU A 123 6.18 -1.17 -14.43
CA LEU A 123 7.30 -1.51 -15.31
C LEU A 123 7.27 -2.98 -15.72
N ARG A 124 6.90 -3.89 -14.80
CA ARG A 124 6.71 -5.33 -15.11
C ARG A 124 5.47 -5.61 -15.94
N ALA A 125 4.39 -4.85 -15.77
CA ALA A 125 3.19 -4.99 -16.59
C ALA A 125 3.46 -4.54 -18.04
N GLU A 126 4.24 -3.47 -18.20
CA GLU A 126 4.67 -2.97 -19.49
C GLU A 126 5.71 -3.89 -20.15
N SER A 127 6.66 -4.43 -19.39
CA SER A 127 7.67 -5.37 -19.92
C SER A 127 7.04 -6.65 -20.48
N LYS A 128 5.92 -7.12 -19.92
CA LYS A 128 5.18 -8.27 -20.47
C LYS A 128 4.49 -7.97 -21.80
N ASN A 129 4.09 -6.72 -22.01
CA ASN A 129 3.43 -6.29 -23.25
C ASN A 129 4.41 -5.81 -24.33
N SER A 130 5.69 -5.73 -24.00
CA SER A 130 6.74 -5.32 -24.92
C SER A 130 6.85 -6.28 -26.11
N ARG A 131 7.28 -5.75 -27.25
CA ARG A 131 7.45 -6.55 -28.47
C ARG A 131 8.57 -7.58 -28.29
N GLU A 132 9.62 -7.19 -27.58
CA GLU A 132 10.78 -8.00 -27.25
C GLU A 132 10.39 -9.22 -26.41
N CYS A 133 9.48 -9.04 -25.44
CA CYS A 133 8.97 -10.15 -24.63
C CYS A 133 8.16 -11.15 -25.47
N LYS A 134 7.30 -10.66 -26.38
CA LYS A 134 6.52 -11.52 -27.28
C LYS A 134 7.41 -12.32 -28.25
N GLU A 135 8.44 -11.68 -28.81
CA GLU A 135 9.42 -12.33 -29.68
C GLU A 135 10.25 -13.39 -28.92
N ALA A 136 10.67 -13.08 -27.69
CA ALA A 136 11.37 -14.04 -26.84
C ALA A 136 10.49 -15.22 -26.42
N GLN A 137 9.19 -14.99 -26.20
CA GLN A 137 8.22 -16.03 -25.90
C GLN A 137 8.03 -16.97 -27.09
N GLN A 138 7.84 -16.43 -28.30
CA GLN A 138 7.73 -17.25 -29.52
C GLN A 138 9.00 -18.05 -29.78
N SER A 139 10.17 -17.45 -29.56
CA SER A 139 11.46 -18.14 -29.70
C SER A 139 11.54 -19.32 -28.71
N TYR A 140 11.15 -19.11 -27.46
CA TYR A 140 11.08 -20.19 -26.47
C TYR A 140 10.08 -21.29 -26.88
N ASP A 141 8.90 -20.93 -27.36
CA ASP A 141 7.87 -21.90 -27.76
C ASP A 141 8.33 -22.76 -28.95
N VAL A 142 9.05 -22.18 -29.92
CA VAL A 142 9.63 -22.90 -31.05
C VAL A 142 10.72 -23.87 -30.58
N GLU A 143 11.64 -23.42 -29.72
CA GLU A 143 12.71 -24.26 -29.18
C GLU A 143 12.15 -25.40 -28.31
N ALA A 144 11.16 -25.09 -27.46
CA ALA A 144 10.50 -26.06 -26.59
C ALA A 144 9.65 -27.08 -27.36
N SER A 145 9.07 -26.68 -28.51
CA SER A 145 8.29 -27.55 -29.39
C SER A 145 9.14 -28.31 -30.40
N SER A 146 10.45 -28.05 -30.47
CA SER A 146 11.32 -28.67 -31.46
C SER A 146 11.43 -30.18 -31.22
N ILE A 147 11.47 -30.95 -32.32
CA ILE A 147 11.62 -32.42 -32.28
C ILE A 147 12.96 -32.82 -31.64
N ARG A 148 13.96 -31.94 -31.72
CA ARG A 148 15.29 -32.12 -31.12
C ARG A 148 15.27 -31.53 -29.71
N LYS A 149 15.04 -32.37 -28.71
CA LYS A 149 15.02 -31.97 -27.30
C LYS A 149 16.44 -31.68 -26.76
N ASP A 150 17.09 -30.64 -27.26
CA ASP A 150 18.30 -30.11 -26.65
C ASP A 150 17.91 -29.25 -25.45
N GLY A 151 17.93 -29.87 -24.27
CA GLY A 151 17.57 -29.21 -23.01
C GLY A 151 18.44 -27.99 -22.68
N ALA A 152 19.67 -27.90 -23.21
CA ALA A 152 20.52 -26.75 -23.00
C ALA A 152 20.01 -25.52 -23.79
N GLN A 153 19.59 -25.74 -25.04
CA GLN A 153 19.02 -24.67 -25.88
C GLN A 153 17.66 -24.20 -25.35
N ILE A 154 16.81 -25.13 -24.93
CA ILE A 154 15.50 -24.80 -24.32
C ILE A 154 15.70 -23.97 -23.05
N ASN A 155 16.63 -24.35 -22.17
CA ASN A 155 16.93 -23.58 -20.96
C ASN A 155 17.56 -22.22 -21.25
N ALA A 156 18.41 -22.12 -22.28
CA ALA A 156 18.97 -20.84 -22.70
C ALA A 156 17.89 -19.88 -23.25
N ALA A 157 16.98 -20.39 -24.08
CA ALA A 157 15.85 -19.63 -24.60
C ALA A 157 14.89 -19.21 -23.48
N LYS A 158 14.64 -20.10 -22.52
CA LYS A 158 13.85 -19.81 -21.31
C LYS A 158 14.45 -18.64 -20.54
N ARG A 159 15.74 -18.69 -20.20
CA ARG A 159 16.41 -17.62 -19.46
C ARG A 159 16.34 -16.27 -20.18
N ARG A 160 16.53 -16.28 -21.50
CA ARG A 160 16.38 -15.07 -22.33
C ARG A 160 14.96 -14.50 -22.21
N MET A 161 13.93 -15.33 -22.38
CA MET A 161 12.54 -14.91 -22.21
C MET A 161 12.27 -14.30 -20.84
N TYR A 162 12.65 -14.96 -19.75
CA TYR A 162 12.45 -14.43 -18.39
C TYR A 162 13.18 -13.10 -18.17
N SER A 163 14.43 -12.99 -18.63
CA SER A 163 15.23 -11.77 -18.50
C SER A 163 14.63 -10.58 -19.27
N VAL A 164 14.16 -10.81 -20.50
CA VAL A 164 13.61 -9.76 -21.38
C VAL A 164 12.22 -9.32 -20.91
N CYS A 165 11.41 -10.26 -20.44
CA CYS A 165 10.07 -9.97 -19.94
C CYS A 165 10.05 -9.39 -18.51
N GLY A 166 11.20 -9.22 -17.85
CA GLY A 166 11.27 -8.76 -16.46
C GLY A 166 10.61 -9.73 -15.47
N MET A 167 10.63 -11.02 -15.78
CA MET A 167 10.03 -12.07 -14.98
C MET A 167 11.12 -12.83 -14.22
N THR A 168 10.86 -13.16 -12.96
CA THR A 168 11.78 -14.01 -12.18
C THR A 168 11.78 -15.43 -12.74
N GLU A 169 12.95 -15.97 -13.05
CA GLU A 169 13.09 -17.36 -13.50
C GLU A 169 12.62 -18.30 -12.38
N PRO A 170 11.70 -19.24 -12.65
CA PRO A 170 11.30 -20.22 -11.65
C PRO A 170 12.53 -21.06 -11.29
N THR A 171 12.95 -20.98 -10.03
CA THR A 171 13.97 -21.87 -9.49
C THR A 171 13.49 -23.29 -9.71
N VAL A 172 14.24 -24.07 -10.49
CA VAL A 172 13.91 -25.46 -10.77
C VAL A 172 13.94 -26.21 -9.45
N ILE A 173 12.78 -26.33 -8.80
CA ILE A 173 12.54 -27.42 -7.86
C ILE A 173 12.47 -28.62 -8.78
N GLU A 174 13.55 -29.38 -8.86
CA GLU A 174 13.50 -30.74 -9.37
C GLU A 174 12.52 -31.49 -8.46
N ASN A 175 11.22 -31.41 -8.77
CA ASN A 175 10.35 -32.54 -8.55
C ASN A 175 10.84 -33.59 -9.53
N LYS A 176 11.96 -34.23 -9.16
CA LYS A 176 12.29 -35.58 -9.58
C LYS A 176 11.08 -36.37 -9.14
N THR A 177 10.08 -36.44 -10.01
CA THR A 177 9.12 -37.52 -9.97
C THR A 177 10.00 -38.75 -10.03
N VAL A 178 10.23 -39.34 -8.86
CA VAL A 178 10.45 -40.76 -8.78
C VAL A 178 9.19 -41.30 -9.42
N ILE A 179 9.24 -41.47 -10.75
CA ILE A 179 8.47 -42.49 -11.42
C ILE A 179 8.95 -43.72 -10.66
N ASN A 180 8.16 -44.07 -9.64
CA ASN A 180 8.22 -45.38 -9.06
C ASN A 180 7.84 -46.22 -10.26
N ASP A 181 8.87 -46.68 -10.98
CA ASP A 181 8.78 -47.78 -11.93
C ASP A 181 8.23 -48.94 -11.09
N ARG A 182 6.93 -48.92 -10.83
CA ARG A 182 6.18 -50.14 -10.66
C ARG A 182 6.43 -50.83 -11.99
N PRO A 183 7.23 -51.90 -12.03
CA PRO A 183 7.36 -52.64 -13.26
C PRO A 183 5.92 -52.98 -13.66
N ALA A 184 5.49 -52.45 -14.80
CA ALA A 184 4.31 -52.95 -15.47
C ALA A 184 4.51 -54.46 -15.44
N ALA A 185 3.61 -55.17 -14.74
CA ALA A 185 3.64 -56.62 -14.71
C ALA A 185 3.64 -57.04 -16.17
N ARG A 186 4.84 -57.38 -16.68
CA ARG A 186 5.01 -58.01 -17.97
C ARG A 186 4.19 -59.27 -17.82
N ARG A 187 3.02 -59.31 -18.44
CA ARG A 187 2.36 -60.57 -18.78
C ARG A 187 3.37 -61.29 -19.67
N THR A 188 4.23 -62.08 -19.05
CA THR A 188 5.02 -63.10 -19.72
C THR A 188 4.01 -64.09 -20.28
N THR A 189 3.65 -63.90 -21.54
CA THR A 189 3.00 -64.92 -22.34
C THR A 189 3.98 -66.08 -22.45
N PHE A 190 3.74 -67.15 -21.70
CA PHE A 190 4.51 -68.38 -21.75
C PHE A 190 4.08 -69.14 -23.01
N CYS A 191 4.94 -69.19 -24.01
CA CYS A 191 4.75 -70.11 -25.13
C CYS A 191 5.59 -71.36 -24.84
N THR A 192 4.94 -72.51 -24.74
CA THR A 192 5.61 -73.80 -24.57
C THR A 192 5.73 -74.52 -25.91
N PRO A 193 6.90 -75.10 -26.23
CA PRO A 193 7.05 -75.90 -27.44
C PRO A 193 6.35 -77.24 -27.24
N THR A 194 5.35 -77.54 -28.07
CA THR A 194 4.86 -78.91 -28.23
C THR A 194 5.79 -79.65 -29.19
N GLY A 195 6.10 -80.90 -28.89
CA GLY A 195 7.13 -81.75 -29.54
C GLY A 195 6.90 -82.11 -31.02
N GLY A 196 6.27 -81.22 -31.79
CA GLY A 196 6.11 -81.29 -33.24
C GLY A 196 6.51 -79.98 -33.95
N GLY A 197 7.20 -79.06 -33.29
CA GLY A 197 7.81 -77.88 -33.93
C GLY A 197 6.90 -76.66 -34.11
N ASN A 198 5.65 -76.68 -33.65
CA ASN A 198 4.78 -75.50 -33.61
C ASN A 198 4.68 -74.92 -32.20
N MET A 199 4.75 -73.59 -32.07
CA MET A 199 4.54 -72.87 -30.82
C MET A 199 3.09 -72.43 -30.68
N VAL A 200 2.49 -72.67 -29.51
CA VAL A 200 1.18 -72.13 -29.16
C VAL A 200 1.36 -71.19 -27.97
N CYS A 201 0.81 -69.99 -28.09
CA CYS A 201 0.81 -68.95 -27.05
C CYS A 201 -0.65 -68.71 -26.63
N ASN A 202 -0.93 -68.69 -25.32
CA ASN A 202 -2.23 -68.32 -24.74
C ASN A 202 -2.18 -66.90 -24.17
#